data_AF-A0A4W5R265-F1
#
_entry.id   AF-A0A4W5R265-F1
#
_cell.length_a   1.000
_cell.length_b   1.000
_cell.length_c   1.000
_cell.angle_alpha   90.00
_cell.angle_beta   90.00
_cell.angle_gamma   90.00
#
_symmetry.space_group_name_H-M   'P 1'
#
loop_
_entity.id
_entity.type
_entity.pdbx_description
1 polymer ?
#
loop_
_entity_poly.entity_id
_entity_poly.type
_entity_poly.pdbx_seq_one_letter_code
_entity_poly.pdbx_strand_id
1 'polypeptide(L)'
;MLLDTLLQVLRGKDGFPYAVLQTLLKLIILIINTLLLVIIRVQVIQSQLPVFTRFDNPAAVSPTLARQLTFDYLLPVNAWLLLNPSELCCDWTMGTIPLVESPLDLRNLATLAFYSLLGLLAYHSLRHSNSSAKTV
;
A
#
# COMPACT_ATOMS: atom_id res chain seq x y z
N MET A 1 -15.70 14.14 13.08
CA MET A 1 -16.48 13.03 12.45
C MET A 1 -16.14 11.68 13.04
N LEU A 2 -14.97 11.06 12.79
CA LEU A 2 -14.65 9.70 13.32
C LEU A 2 -14.67 9.62 14.85
N LEU A 3 -14.09 10.62 15.53
CA LEU A 3 -14.06 10.69 16.99
C LEU A 3 -15.46 10.96 17.57
N ASP A 4 -16.25 11.81 16.91
CA ASP A 4 -17.63 12.13 17.29
C ASP A 4 -18.55 10.93 17.08
N THR A 5 -18.40 10.18 15.98
CA THR A 5 -19.13 8.93 15.74
C THR A 5 -18.72 7.86 16.74
N LEU A 6 -17.43 7.76 17.10
CA LEU A 6 -16.97 6.86 18.17
C LEU A 6 -17.60 7.23 19.51
N LEU A 7 -17.61 8.52 19.87
CA LEU A 7 -18.24 9.01 21.09
C LEU A 7 -19.76 8.81 21.10
N GLN A 8 -20.43 8.97 19.96
CA GLN A 8 -21.87 8.72 19.81
C GLN A 8 -22.22 7.23 19.96
N VAL A 9 -21.41 6.35 19.37
CA VAL A 9 -21.52 4.89 19.52
C VAL A 9 -21.26 4.47 20.97
N LEU A 10 -20.23 5.02 21.62
CA LEU A 10 -19.92 4.75 23.03
C LEU A 10 -20.98 5.28 23.99
N ARG A 11 -21.67 6.38 23.65
CA ARG A 11 -22.81 6.91 24.42
C ARG A 11 -24.12 6.18 24.15
N GLY A 12 -24.16 5.22 23.22
CA GLY A 12 -25.33 4.41 22.91
C GLY A 12 -26.56 5.22 22.46
N LYS A 13 -26.37 6.46 21.99
CA LYS A 13 -27.48 7.42 21.90
C LYS A 13 -28.16 7.50 20.53
N ASP A 14 -27.60 6.94 19.46
CA ASP A 14 -28.27 6.85 18.14
C ASP A 14 -27.65 5.72 17.29
N GLY A 15 -28.38 5.27 16.25
CA GLY A 15 -27.90 4.29 15.28
C GLY A 15 -26.78 4.83 14.37
N PHE A 16 -26.01 3.92 13.74
CA PHE A 16 -24.89 4.32 12.88
C PHE A 16 -25.34 5.22 11.71
N PRO A 17 -24.60 6.30 11.40
CA PRO A 17 -24.94 7.16 10.27
C PRO A 17 -24.80 6.38 8.95
N TYR A 18 -25.68 6.66 7.99
CA TYR A 18 -25.73 5.96 6.69
C TYR A 18 -24.38 5.95 5.95
N ALA A 19 -23.61 7.04 6.05
CA ALA A 19 -22.25 7.12 5.48
C ALA A 19 -21.31 6.06 6.07
N VAL A 20 -21.38 5.80 7.38
CA VAL A 20 -20.56 4.75 8.02
C VAL A 20 -21.00 3.38 7.54
N LEU A 21 -22.30 3.11 7.46
CA LEU A 21 -22.80 1.84 6.93
C LEU A 21 -22.36 1.61 5.47
N GLN A 22 -22.40 2.65 4.63
CA GLN A 22 -21.92 2.58 3.25
C GLN A 22 -20.42 2.30 3.18
N THR A 23 -19.61 2.91 4.06
CA THR A 23 -18.17 2.58 4.14
C THR A 23 -17.95 1.15 4.59
N LEU A 24 -18.71 0.64 5.57
CA LEU A 24 -18.60 -0.73 6.03
C LEU A 24 -18.97 -1.71 4.92
N LEU A 25 -20.04 -1.45 4.16
CA LEU A 25 -20.41 -2.28 3.02
C LEU A 25 -19.29 -2.33 1.96
N LYS A 26 -18.70 -1.18 1.62
CA LYS A 26 -17.56 -1.11 0.69
C LYS A 26 -16.37 -1.93 1.21
N LEU A 27 -16.06 -1.86 2.50
CA LEU A 27 -14.98 -2.63 3.11
C LEU A 27 -15.28 -4.14 3.08
N ILE A 28 -16.52 -4.55 3.37
CA ILE A 28 -16.93 -5.97 3.29
C ILE A 28 -16.77 -6.48 1.85
N ILE A 29 -17.26 -5.74 0.86
CA ILE A 29 -17.11 -6.09 -0.56
C ILE A 29 -15.62 -6.20 -0.92
N LEU A 30 -14.79 -5.24 -0.50
CA LEU A 30 -13.35 -5.25 -0.76
C LEU A 30 -12.67 -6.49 -0.16
N ILE A 31 -12.98 -6.82 1.10
CA ILE A 31 -12.42 -7.99 1.78
C ILE A 31 -12.83 -9.28 1.08
N ILE A 32 -14.11 -9.45 0.75
CA ILE A 32 -14.62 -10.65 0.07
C ILE A 32 -13.93 -10.82 -1.28
N ASN A 33 -13.85 -9.75 -2.08
CA ASN A 33 -13.18 -9.79 -3.38
C ASN A 33 -11.69 -10.12 -3.24
N THR A 34 -11.01 -9.53 -2.25
CA THR A 34 -9.59 -9.79 -2.00
C THR A 34 -9.37 -11.26 -1.62
N LEU A 35 -10.18 -11.81 -0.72
CA LEU A 35 -10.11 -13.22 -0.34
C LEU A 35 -10.37 -14.14 -1.53
N LEU A 36 -11.38 -13.83 -2.35
CA LEU A 36 -11.67 -14.59 -3.56
C LEU A 36 -10.48 -14.60 -4.53
N LEU A 37 -9.87 -13.43 -4.79
CA LEU A 37 -8.70 -13.31 -5.65
C LEU A 37 -7.50 -14.09 -5.09
N VAL A 38 -7.26 -14.04 -3.78
CA VAL A 38 -6.20 -14.81 -3.13
C VAL A 38 -6.45 -16.32 -3.27
N ILE A 39 -7.67 -16.79 -3.03
CA ILE A 39 -8.04 -18.20 -3.19
C ILE A 39 -7.80 -18.64 -4.63
N ILE A 40 -8.30 -17.89 -5.62
CA ILE A 40 -8.09 -18.18 -7.04
C ILE A 40 -6.59 -18.25 -7.35
N ARG A 41 -5.81 -17.27 -6.88
CA ARG A 41 -4.35 -17.25 -7.10
C ARG A 41 -3.65 -18.48 -6.54
N VAL A 42 -3.99 -18.90 -5.32
CA VAL A 42 -3.40 -20.10 -4.68
C VAL A 42 -3.76 -21.36 -5.46
N GLN A 43 -5.00 -21.47 -5.94
CA GLN A 43 -5.44 -22.59 -6.77
C GLN A 43 -4.71 -22.63 -8.11
N VAL A 44 -4.51 -21.47 -8.75
CA VAL A 44 -3.75 -21.36 -10.03
C VAL A 44 -2.29 -21.79 -9.86
N ILE A 45 -1.65 -21.49 -8.72
CA ILE A 45 -0.27 -21.90 -8.41
C ILE A 45 -0.22 -23.33 -7.84
N GLN A 46 -1.31 -24.10 -7.96
CA GLN A 46 -1.44 -25.50 -7.52
C GLN A 46 -1.10 -25.70 -6.03
N SER A 47 -1.34 -24.68 -5.20
CA SER A 47 -1.02 -24.67 -3.77
C SER A 47 0.46 -24.99 -3.45
N GLN A 48 1.38 -24.81 -4.40
CA GLN A 48 2.81 -24.95 -4.16
C GLN A 48 3.43 -23.58 -3.86
N LEU A 49 4.37 -23.54 -2.91
CA LEU A 49 5.13 -22.32 -2.65
C LEU A 49 6.22 -22.16 -3.72
N PRO A 50 6.32 -21.00 -4.38
CA PRO A 50 7.43 -20.73 -5.29
C PRO A 50 8.75 -20.73 -4.51
N VAL A 51 9.77 -21.38 -5.07
CA VAL A 51 11.13 -21.36 -4.53
C VAL A 51 11.87 -20.18 -5.16
N PHE A 52 12.14 -19.16 -4.34
CA PHE A 52 12.90 -17.99 -4.79
C PHE A 52 14.39 -18.20 -4.60
N THR A 53 15.15 -17.91 -5.66
CA THR A 53 16.60 -17.82 -5.61
C THR A 53 17.03 -16.42 -5.15
N ARG A 54 18.33 -16.28 -4.82
CA ARG A 54 18.90 -14.96 -4.50
C ARG A 54 18.82 -13.98 -5.68
N PHE A 55 18.76 -14.48 -6.91
CA PHE A 55 18.66 -13.65 -8.11
C PHE A 55 17.24 -13.15 -8.35
N ASP A 56 16.22 -13.85 -7.85
CA ASP A 56 14.83 -13.44 -8.03
C ASP A 56 14.48 -12.22 -7.14
N ASN A 57 15.05 -12.16 -5.94
CA ASN A 57 14.88 -11.02 -5.05
C ASN A 57 16.14 -10.80 -4.20
N PRO A 58 17.13 -10.05 -4.72
CA PRO A 58 18.36 -9.75 -3.99
C PRO A 58 18.11 -9.04 -2.64
N ALA A 59 17.09 -8.18 -2.57
CA ALA A 59 16.76 -7.44 -1.35
C ALA A 59 16.26 -8.36 -0.23
N ALA A 60 15.44 -9.36 -0.53
CA ALA A 60 14.89 -10.28 0.46
C ALA A 60 15.96 -11.05 1.24
N VAL A 61 17.06 -11.39 0.58
CA VAL A 61 18.19 -12.15 1.14
C VAL A 61 19.31 -11.29 1.73
N SER A 62 19.17 -9.97 1.67
CA SER A 62 20.16 -9.00 2.14
C SER A 62 20.06 -8.75 3.67
N PRO A 63 21.11 -8.18 4.30
CA PRO A 63 21.06 -7.76 5.70
C PRO A 63 19.87 -6.83 5.98
N THR A 64 19.37 -6.85 7.22
CA THR A 64 18.11 -6.16 7.59
C THR A 64 18.08 -4.69 7.18
N LEU A 65 19.18 -3.95 7.34
CA LEU A 65 19.23 -2.54 6.95
C LEU A 65 19.03 -2.36 5.45
N ALA A 66 19.87 -3.00 4.62
CA ALA A 66 19.80 -2.88 3.18
C ALA A 66 18.46 -3.39 2.62
N ARG A 67 17.92 -4.46 3.22
CA ARG A 67 16.61 -5.02 2.87
C ARG A 67 15.48 -4.01 3.08
N GLN A 68 15.41 -3.38 4.26
CA GLN A 68 14.33 -2.42 4.55
C GLN A 68 14.46 -1.17 3.67
N LEU A 69 15.66 -0.59 3.57
CA LEU A 69 15.89 0.59 2.73
C LEU A 69 15.54 0.32 1.26
N THR A 70 15.90 -0.86 0.74
CA THR A 70 15.56 -1.23 -0.63
C THR A 70 14.06 -1.43 -0.81
N PHE A 71 13.38 -2.12 0.11
CA PHE A 71 11.92 -2.29 0.02
C PHE A 71 11.17 -0.97 0.11
N ASP A 72 11.61 -0.04 0.96
CA ASP A 72 11.01 1.29 1.03
C ASP A 72 11.25 2.09 -0.25
N TYR A 73 12.45 1.98 -0.85
CA TYR A 73 12.77 2.62 -2.13
C TYR A 73 12.01 2.01 -3.32
N LEU A 74 11.59 0.75 -3.25
CA LEU A 74 10.77 0.16 -4.31
C LEU A 74 9.38 0.81 -4.41
N LEU A 75 8.86 1.42 -3.35
CA LEU A 75 7.57 2.12 -3.38
C LEU A 75 7.55 3.30 -4.37
N PRO A 76 8.46 4.30 -4.28
CA PRO A 76 8.51 5.37 -5.27
C PRO A 76 8.88 4.88 -6.67
N VAL A 77 9.69 3.83 -6.82
CA VAL A 77 9.98 3.23 -8.13
C VAL A 77 8.70 2.69 -8.78
N ASN A 78 7.91 1.91 -8.03
CA ASN A 78 6.63 1.38 -8.54
C ASN A 78 5.62 2.49 -8.83
N ALA A 79 5.57 3.54 -7.98
CA ALA A 79 4.74 4.71 -8.24
C ALA A 79 5.16 5.43 -9.53
N TRP A 80 6.46 5.52 -9.81
CA TRP A 80 6.97 6.09 -11.06
C TRP A 80 6.61 5.23 -12.27
N LEU A 81 6.71 3.89 -12.18
CA LEU A 81 6.32 2.98 -13.26
C LEU A 81 4.86 3.13 -13.69
N LEU A 82 3.96 3.46 -12.75
CA LEU A 82 2.55 3.75 -13.08
C LEU A 82 2.37 5.01 -13.93
N LEU A 83 3.27 5.99 -13.79
CA LEU A 83 3.24 7.25 -14.55
C LEU A 83 4.05 7.16 -15.84
N ASN A 84 5.14 6.41 -15.81
CA ASN A 84 6.06 6.22 -16.92
C ASN A 84 6.44 4.73 -17.03
N PRO A 85 5.69 3.94 -17.81
CA PRO A 85 5.87 2.50 -17.93
C PRO A 85 7.07 2.16 -18.84
N SER A 86 8.28 2.45 -18.37
CA SER A 86 9.56 2.06 -18.98
C SER A 86 10.24 0.97 -18.16
N GLU A 87 11.17 0.20 -18.74
CA GLU A 87 11.97 -0.82 -18.03
C GLU A 87 11.15 -1.94 -17.35
N LEU A 88 10.04 -2.36 -17.97
CA LEU A 88 9.14 -3.41 -17.46
C LEU A 88 9.66 -4.85 -17.65
N CYS A 89 10.90 -5.01 -18.11
CA CYS A 89 11.46 -6.33 -18.40
C CYS A 89 11.82 -7.10 -17.13
N CYS A 90 12.28 -6.40 -16.08
CA CYS A 90 12.73 -7.01 -14.83
C CYS A 90 12.39 -6.10 -13.63
N ASP A 91 11.39 -6.50 -12.83
CA ASP A 91 10.80 -5.67 -11.77
C ASP A 91 11.75 -5.38 -10.58
N TRP A 92 12.69 -6.30 -10.32
CA TRP A 92 13.77 -6.20 -9.30
C TRP A 92 14.69 -7.44 -9.29
N THR A 93 14.49 -8.35 -10.24
CA THR A 93 15.29 -9.57 -10.38
C THR A 93 16.66 -9.21 -10.95
N MET A 94 17.60 -10.15 -10.83
CA MET A 94 18.94 -10.09 -11.43
C MET A 94 19.75 -8.84 -11.05
N GLY A 95 19.39 -8.15 -9.97
CA GLY A 95 20.05 -6.91 -9.55
C GLY A 95 19.75 -5.71 -10.44
N THR A 96 18.66 -5.73 -11.22
CA THR A 96 18.23 -4.60 -12.08
C THR A 96 18.04 -3.32 -11.27
N ILE A 97 17.59 -3.45 -10.02
CA ILE A 97 17.55 -2.37 -9.04
C ILE A 97 18.65 -2.63 -7.99
N PRO A 98 19.72 -1.83 -7.94
CA PRO A 98 20.79 -2.00 -6.96
C PRO A 98 20.27 -1.85 -5.52
N LEU A 99 20.86 -2.60 -4.59
CA LEU A 99 20.52 -2.49 -3.17
C LEU A 99 20.82 -1.09 -2.63
N VAL A 100 19.96 -0.60 -1.74
CA VAL A 100 20.20 0.61 -0.95
C VAL A 100 20.87 0.19 0.35
N GLU A 101 22.19 0.37 0.45
CA GLU A 101 22.97 -0.17 1.58
C GLU A 101 23.16 0.83 2.73
N SER A 102 22.92 2.11 2.47
CA SER A 102 23.16 3.20 3.44
C SER A 102 21.94 4.11 3.58
N PRO A 103 21.60 4.57 4.81
CA PRO A 103 20.60 5.62 5.02
C PRO A 103 20.94 6.94 4.34
N LEU A 104 22.24 7.19 4.06
CA LEU A 104 22.71 8.41 3.40
C LEU A 104 22.67 8.33 1.86
N ASP A 105 22.14 7.24 1.30
CA ASP A 105 21.93 7.11 -0.13
C ASP A 105 20.89 8.14 -0.61
N LEU A 106 21.22 8.86 -1.69
CA LEU A 106 20.35 9.89 -2.30
C LEU A 106 18.98 9.33 -2.71
N ARG A 107 18.91 8.02 -3.01
CA ARG A 107 17.65 7.34 -3.34
C ARG A 107 16.62 7.41 -2.21
N ASN A 108 17.06 7.53 -0.95
CA ASN A 108 16.15 7.71 0.18
C ASN A 108 15.40 9.05 0.14
N LEU A 109 15.87 10.04 -0.63
CA LEU A 109 15.12 11.27 -0.85
C LEU A 109 13.81 11.01 -1.61
N ALA A 110 13.80 10.07 -2.57
CA ALA A 110 12.59 9.68 -3.28
C ALA A 110 11.61 8.99 -2.33
N THR A 111 12.11 8.11 -1.46
CA THR A 111 11.33 7.44 -0.41
C THR A 111 10.70 8.46 0.55
N LEU A 112 11.48 9.43 1.03
CA LEU A 112 10.99 10.50 1.90
C LEU A 112 9.94 11.37 1.20
N ALA A 113 10.16 11.73 -0.07
CA ALA A 113 9.20 12.50 -0.84
C ALA A 113 7.88 11.73 -1.02
N PHE A 114 7.94 10.43 -1.30
CA PHE A 114 6.77 9.57 -1.45
C PHE A 114 5.94 9.50 -0.17
N TYR A 115 6.56 9.20 0.96
CA TYR A 115 5.84 9.18 2.25
C TYR A 115 5.34 10.57 2.67
N SER A 116 6.07 11.63 2.37
CA SER A 116 5.62 13.00 2.62
C SER A 116 4.36 13.33 1.81
N LEU A 117 4.33 12.96 0.54
CA LEU A 117 3.14 13.12 -0.32
C LEU A 117 1.95 12.32 0.23
N LEU A 118 2.15 11.06 0.59
CA LEU A 118 1.09 10.24 1.19
C LEU A 118 0.56 10.84 2.50
N GLY A 119 1.47 11.33 3.36
CA GLY A 119 1.12 12.01 4.60
C GLY A 119 0.31 13.29 4.36
N LEU A 120 0.70 14.09 3.37
CA LEU A 120 -0.03 15.30 2.98
C LEU A 120 -1.42 14.97 2.42
N LEU A 121 -1.54 13.95 1.57
CA LEU A 121 -2.82 13.50 1.03
C LEU A 121 -3.75 12.97 2.14
N ALA A 122 -3.22 12.17 3.06
CA ALA A 122 -3.97 11.69 4.22
C ALA A 122 -4.42 12.86 5.12
N TYR A 123 -3.53 13.79 5.42
CA TYR A 123 -3.85 15.00 6.18
C TYR A 123 -4.94 15.83 5.50
N HIS A 124 -4.82 16.05 4.19
CA HIS A 124 -5.78 16.81 3.41
C HIS A 124 -7.15 16.13 3.37
N SER A 125 -7.17 14.80 3.18
CA SER A 125 -8.39 13.97 3.22
C SER A 125 -9.10 14.07 4.56
N LEU A 126 -8.36 13.99 5.68
CA LEU A 126 -8.92 14.10 7.02
C LEU A 126 -9.45 15.50 7.34
N ARG A 127 -8.85 16.57 6.79
CA ARG A 127 -9.28 17.96 6.99
C ARG A 127 -10.42 18.40 6.07
N HIS A 128 -10.47 17.91 4.83
CA HIS A 128 -11.44 18.33 3.81
C HIS A 128 -12.52 17.29 3.52
N SER A 129 -12.96 16.55 4.53
CA SER A 129 -14.01 15.52 4.39
C SER A 129 -15.40 16.07 3.98
N ASN A 130 -15.58 17.39 3.91
CA ASN A 130 -16.89 18.04 3.93
C ASN A 130 -17.47 18.53 2.59
N SER A 131 -16.93 18.16 1.42
CA SER A 131 -17.51 18.68 0.16
C SER A 131 -17.81 17.67 -0.95
N SER A 132 -17.29 16.44 -0.92
CA SER A 132 -17.32 15.59 -2.13
C SER A 132 -18.29 14.39 -2.11
N ALA A 133 -18.97 14.10 -0.98
CA ALA A 133 -19.92 12.99 -0.90
C ALA A 133 -21.37 13.36 -1.30
N LYS A 134 -21.55 14.48 -2.03
CA LYS A 134 -22.78 14.77 -2.78
C LYS A 134 -22.55 14.43 -4.25
N THR A 135 -22.47 13.13 -4.56
CA THR A 135 -22.61 12.65 -5.92
C THR A 135 -23.94 11.90 -6.00
N VAL A 136 -24.90 12.61 -6.60
CA VAL A 136 -26.20 12.23 -7.19
C VAL A 136 -26.85 10.94 -6.70
#